data_AF-A0A2L0EL28-F1
#
_entry.id   AF-A0A2L0EL28-F1
#
_cell.length_a   1.000
_cell.length_b   1.000
_cell.length_c   1.000
_cell.angle_alpha   90.00
_cell.angle_beta   90.00
_cell.angle_gamma   90.00
#
_symmetry.space_group_name_H-M   'P 1'
#
loop_
_entity.id
_entity.type
_entity.pdbx_description
1 polymer ?
#
loop_
_entity_poly.entity_id
_entity_poly.type
_entity_poly.pdbx_seq_one_letter_code
_entity_poly.pdbx_strand_id
1 'polypeptide(L)'
;MGESEDSGEDRVIAERLPDLGAWEFYTLAFEDSGDAVCTVALRTGALDGVEYGIFRGEDGEPSATGAIAQPGSWSDEAREDALKAILTIYSGQLPELRGGVVFDFYGEREDDYDDDDANDDDDS
;
A
#
# COMPACT_ATOMS: atom_id res chain seq x y z
N MET A 1 -30.54 -24.05 12.38
CA MET A 1 -29.15 -23.90 12.83
C MET A 1 -28.53 -22.94 11.85
N GLY A 2 -28.07 -21.78 12.33
CA GLY A 2 -27.70 -20.65 11.49
C GLY A 2 -26.52 -21.00 10.60
N GLU A 3 -26.73 -20.87 9.30
CA GLU A 3 -25.65 -20.66 8.35
C GLU A 3 -25.03 -19.33 8.76
N SER A 4 -23.80 -19.37 9.26
CA SER A 4 -23.00 -18.17 9.44
C SER A 4 -22.82 -17.60 8.03
N GLU A 5 -23.58 -16.57 7.70
CA GLU A 5 -23.30 -15.70 6.58
C GLU A 5 -21.90 -15.14 6.85
N ASP A 6 -20.89 -15.82 6.32
CA ASP A 6 -19.55 -15.28 6.12
C ASP A 6 -19.77 -14.06 5.24
N SER A 7 -20.07 -12.93 5.89
CA SER A 7 -20.11 -11.65 5.23
C SER A 7 -18.68 -11.48 4.81
N GLY A 8 -18.39 -11.81 3.54
CA GLY A 8 -17.13 -11.51 2.90
C GLY A 8 -16.95 -10.01 2.94
N GLU A 9 -16.51 -9.51 4.09
CA GLU A 9 -16.11 -8.13 4.27
C GLU A 9 -14.92 -7.98 3.34
N ASP A 10 -15.15 -7.31 2.21
CA ASP A 10 -14.15 -7.03 1.20
C ASP A 10 -12.87 -6.52 1.88
N ARG A 11 -11.90 -7.42 2.01
CA ARG A 11 -10.67 -7.16 2.75
C ARG A 11 -9.73 -6.41 1.83
N VAL A 12 -9.20 -5.29 2.31
CA VAL A 12 -8.26 -4.48 1.53
C VAL A 12 -6.85 -4.76 2.01
N ILE A 13 -5.95 -5.08 1.09
CA ILE A 13 -4.53 -5.25 1.35
C ILE A 13 -3.81 -3.98 0.92
N ALA A 14 -2.91 -3.48 1.77
CA ALA A 14 -1.97 -2.43 1.42
C ALA A 14 -0.62 -3.07 1.08
N GLU A 15 -0.26 -3.01 -0.19
CA GLU A 15 1.00 -3.53 -0.74
C GLU A 15 2.00 -2.40 -0.96
N ARG A 16 3.26 -2.61 -0.59
CA ARG A 16 4.32 -1.64 -0.84
C ARG A 16 4.79 -1.73 -2.29
N LEU A 17 4.79 -0.59 -2.97
CA LEU A 17 5.36 -0.42 -4.31
C LEU A 17 6.84 0.04 -4.23
N PRO A 18 7.61 -0.09 -5.34
CA PRO A 18 8.96 0.44 -5.41
C PRO A 18 9.01 1.92 -5.03
N ASP A 19 9.95 2.27 -4.15
CA ASP A 19 10.12 3.64 -3.70
C ASP A 19 10.56 4.54 -4.86
N LEU A 20 10.01 5.75 -4.94
CA LEU A 20 10.38 6.73 -5.97
C LEU A 20 11.05 7.93 -5.30
N GLY A 21 12.37 7.87 -5.23
CA GLY A 21 13.20 8.89 -4.60
C GLY A 21 13.02 8.89 -3.08
N ALA A 22 12.36 9.92 -2.54
CA ALA A 22 12.09 10.05 -1.11
C ALA A 22 10.65 9.64 -0.73
N TRP A 23 9.86 9.18 -1.69
CA TRP A 23 8.46 8.79 -1.49
C TRP A 23 8.33 7.26 -1.49
N GLU A 24 7.69 6.74 -0.45
CA GLU A 24 7.28 5.34 -0.31
C GLU A 24 5.82 5.23 -0.77
N PHE A 25 5.51 4.28 -1.66
CA PHE A 25 4.18 4.13 -2.24
C PHE A 25 3.51 2.86 -1.74
N TYR A 26 2.23 2.95 -1.40
CA TYR A 26 1.43 1.86 -0.90
C TYR A 26 0.12 1.79 -1.68
N THR A 27 -0.09 0.71 -2.42
CA THR A 27 -1.35 0.50 -3.14
C THR A 27 -2.29 -0.31 -2.27
N LEU A 28 -3.49 0.22 -2.09
CA LEU A 28 -4.60 -0.46 -1.45
C LEU A 28 -5.44 -1.13 -2.53
N ALA A 29 -5.55 -2.45 -2.48
CA ALA A 29 -6.35 -3.24 -3.41
C ALA A 29 -7.24 -4.23 -2.66
N PHE A 30 -8.36 -4.61 -3.28
CA PHE A 30 -9.21 -5.67 -2.73
C PHE A 30 -8.50 -7.02 -2.82
N GLU A 31 -8.45 -7.78 -1.72
CA GLU A 31 -7.82 -9.10 -1.64
C GLU A 31 -8.43 -10.09 -2.65
N ASP A 32 -9.75 -10.05 -2.83
CA ASP A 32 -10.48 -10.99 -3.68
C ASP A 32 -10.31 -10.70 -5.19
N SER A 33 -10.48 -9.44 -5.57
CA SER A 33 -10.49 -9.03 -6.98
C SER A 33 -9.15 -8.48 -7.49
N GLY A 34 -8.25 -8.05 -6.58
CA GLY A 34 -7.03 -7.33 -6.92
C GLY A 34 -7.27 -5.91 -7.46
N ASP A 35 -8.51 -5.42 -7.41
CA ASP A 35 -8.88 -4.11 -7.93
C ASP A 35 -8.32 -3.01 -7.01
N ALA A 36 -7.62 -2.05 -7.60
CA ALA A 36 -6.96 -0.98 -6.86
C ALA A 36 -7.99 0.05 -6.38
N VAL A 37 -8.06 0.25 -5.06
CA VAL A 37 -8.91 1.25 -4.42
C VAL A 37 -8.25 2.62 -4.49
N CYS A 38 -7.00 2.70 -4.03
CA CYS A 38 -6.20 3.92 -4.08
C CYS A 38 -4.73 3.62 -3.83
N THR A 39 -3.85 4.56 -4.18
CA THR A 39 -2.45 4.54 -3.80
C THR A 39 -2.18 5.66 -2.81
N VAL A 40 -1.42 5.36 -1.75
CA VAL A 40 -0.95 6.32 -0.76
C VAL A 40 0.56 6.47 -0.90
N ALA A 41 1.02 7.67 -1.20
CA ALA A 41 2.43 8.03 -1.14
C ALA A 41 2.73 8.64 0.22
N LEU A 42 3.81 8.21 0.87
CA LEU A 42 4.31 8.72 2.13
C LEU A 42 5.73 9.26 1.96
N ARG A 43 6.07 10.34 2.66
CA ARG A 43 7.44 10.84 2.76
C ARG A 43 7.66 11.40 4.16
N THR A 44 8.81 11.08 4.76
CA THR A 44 9.25 11.78 5.96
C THR A 44 9.67 13.21 5.61
N GLY A 45 8.91 14.18 6.11
CA GLY A 45 9.14 15.60 5.89
C GLY A 45 10.23 16.17 6.81
N ALA A 46 10.75 17.34 6.45
CA ALA A 46 11.85 18.00 7.18
C ALA A 46 11.47 18.56 8.58
N LEU A 47 10.18 18.53 8.95
CA LEU A 47 9.62 19.17 10.16
C LEU A 47 8.94 18.14 11.08
N ASP A 48 9.57 16.99 11.33
CA ASP A 48 9.09 15.94 12.24
C ASP A 48 7.67 15.44 11.93
N GLY A 49 7.34 15.35 10.63
CA GLY A 49 6.03 14.95 10.16
C GLY A 49 6.12 14.05 8.92
N VAL A 50 5.07 13.28 8.67
CA VAL A 50 4.94 12.44 7.48
C VAL A 50 4.00 13.15 6.52
N GLU A 51 4.55 13.56 5.38
CA GLU A 51 3.78 14.08 4.26
C GLU A 51 3.13 12.91 3.53
N TYR A 52 1.88 13.06 3.11
CA TYR A 52 1.16 12.04 2.36
C TYR A 52 0.40 12.60 1.16
N GLY A 53 0.22 11.74 0.16
CA GLY A 53 -0.64 11.96 -1.00
C GLY A 53 -1.50 10.73 -1.28
N ILE A 54 -2.78 10.93 -1.59
CA ILE A 54 -3.73 9.86 -1.94
C ILE A 54 -4.08 10.00 -3.41
N PHE A 55 -3.93 8.93 -4.17
CA PHE A 55 -4.22 8.85 -5.60
C PHE A 55 -5.36 7.85 -5.81
N ARG A 56 -6.48 8.30 -6.36
CA ARG A 56 -7.66 7.45 -6.64
C ARG A 56 -7.80 7.09 -8.12
N GLY A 57 -6.80 7.41 -8.94
CA GLY A 57 -6.84 7.20 -10.39
C GLY A 57 -5.46 7.43 -11.03
N GLU A 58 -5.37 7.22 -12.34
CA GLU A 58 -4.12 7.20 -13.11
C GLU A 58 -3.61 8.59 -13.55
N ASP A 59 -4.36 9.67 -13.28
CA ASP A 59 -4.05 11.04 -13.76
C ASP A 59 -2.76 11.65 -13.15
N GLY A 60 -2.05 10.91 -12.29
CA GLY A 60 -0.73 11.30 -11.76
C GLY A 60 -0.75 12.41 -10.71
N GLU A 61 -1.88 13.08 -10.49
CA GLU A 61 -2.07 14.07 -9.42
C GLU A 61 -2.75 13.46 -8.19
N PRO A 62 -2.29 13.79 -6.97
CA PRO A 62 -2.92 13.31 -5.75
C PRO A 62 -4.30 13.97 -5.59
N SER A 63 -5.33 13.12 -5.42
CA SER A 63 -6.69 13.54 -5.09
C SER A 63 -6.78 14.22 -3.72
N ALA A 64 -5.87 13.91 -2.80
CA ALA A 64 -5.72 14.59 -1.53
C ALA A 64 -4.26 14.56 -1.06
N THR A 65 -3.82 15.61 -0.38
CA THR A 65 -2.49 15.69 0.23
C THR A 65 -2.59 16.22 1.64
N GLY A 66 -1.67 15.83 2.51
CA GLY A 66 -1.59 16.39 3.85
C GLY A 66 -0.30 16.01 4.56
N ALA A 67 -0.27 16.30 5.85
CA ALA A 67 0.79 15.84 6.73
C ALA A 67 0.20 15.38 8.06
N ILE A 68 0.79 14.34 8.64
CA ILE A 68 0.52 13.87 9.99
C ILE A 68 1.79 13.97 10.84
N ALA A 69 1.65 14.03 12.16
CA ALA A 69 2.81 13.99 13.05
C ALA A 69 3.54 12.66 12.91
N GLN A 70 4.87 12.67 12.87
CA GLN A 70 5.65 11.45 12.77
C GLN A 70 5.65 10.71 14.12
N PRO A 71 5.22 9.44 14.18
CA PRO A 71 5.30 8.66 15.40
C PRO A 71 6.76 8.19 15.61
N GLY A 72 7.59 9.05 16.20
CA GLY A 72 8.96 8.67 16.62
C GLY A 72 9.85 8.19 15.47
N SER A 73 10.52 7.05 15.64
CA SER A 73 11.45 6.49 14.63
C SER A 73 10.68 5.87 13.47
N TRP A 74 11.17 6.06 12.23
CA TRP A 74 10.51 5.60 11.00
C TRP A 74 10.69 4.08 10.75
N SER A 75 10.03 3.28 11.59
CA SER A 75 9.97 1.81 11.52
C SER A 75 8.72 1.33 10.76
N ASP A 76 8.60 0.03 10.49
CA ASP A 76 7.41 -0.55 9.83
C ASP A 76 6.13 -0.34 10.64
N GLU A 77 6.22 -0.44 11.97
CA GLU A 77 5.12 -0.09 12.87
C GLU A 77 4.68 1.38 12.70
N ALA A 78 5.64 2.29 12.48
CA ALA A 78 5.35 3.71 12.26
C ALA A 78 4.70 3.96 10.90
N ARG A 79 5.08 3.19 9.86
CA ARG A 79 4.43 3.21 8.54
C ARG A 79 3.00 2.72 8.63
N GLU A 80 2.78 1.62 9.35
CA GLU A 80 1.45 1.07 9.57
C GLU A 80 0.54 2.06 10.31
N ASP A 81 1.03 2.65 11.40
CA ASP A 81 0.29 3.64 12.18
C ASP A 81 -0.03 4.89 11.34
N ALA A 82 0.94 5.35 10.54
CA ALA A 82 0.76 6.46 9.62
C ALA A 82 -0.35 6.17 8.59
N LEU A 83 -0.31 5.01 7.95
CA LEU A 83 -1.33 4.59 6.99
C LEU A 83 -2.70 4.46 7.67
N LYS A 84 -2.78 3.82 8.83
CA LYS A 84 -4.03 3.71 9.62
C LYS A 84 -4.60 5.08 9.98
N ALA A 85 -3.77 6.03 10.39
CA ALA A 85 -4.17 7.39 10.69
C ALA A 85 -4.75 8.10 9.46
N ILE A 86 -4.07 8.00 8.31
CA ILE A 86 -4.53 8.57 7.04
C ILE A 86 -5.87 7.94 6.65
N LEU A 87 -5.95 6.61 6.61
CA LEU A 87 -7.18 5.91 6.22
C LEU A 87 -8.35 6.22 7.17
N THR A 88 -8.08 6.43 8.45
CA THR A 88 -9.10 6.87 9.42
C THR A 88 -9.65 8.25 9.06
N ILE A 89 -8.78 9.21 8.68
CA ILE A 89 -9.19 10.56 8.23
C ILE A 89 -10.12 10.46 7.01
N TYR A 90 -9.81 9.53 6.09
CA TYR A 90 -10.54 9.38 4.83
C TYR A 90 -11.61 8.27 4.84
N SER A 91 -11.85 7.61 5.97
CA SER A 91 -12.81 6.51 6.10
C SER A 91 -14.25 6.88 5.71
N GLY A 92 -14.61 8.16 5.84
CA GLY A 92 -15.90 8.67 5.36
C GLY A 92 -15.99 8.84 3.84
N GLN A 93 -14.86 8.89 3.14
CA GLN A 93 -14.77 9.02 1.68
C GLN A 93 -14.39 7.71 0.98
N LEU A 94 -13.98 6.70 1.74
CA LEU A 94 -13.55 5.38 1.27
C LEU A 94 -14.34 4.30 2.04
N PRO A 95 -15.65 4.12 1.75
CA PRO A 95 -16.46 3.11 2.41
C PRO A 95 -15.91 1.69 2.23
N GLU A 96 -15.16 1.43 1.17
CA GLU A 96 -14.42 0.20 0.88
C GLU A 96 -13.49 -0.23 2.03
N LEU A 97 -12.96 0.72 2.81
CA LEU A 97 -12.03 0.41 3.91
C LEU A 97 -12.71 -0.01 5.20
N ARG A 98 -14.06 -0.06 5.24
CA ARG A 98 -14.81 -0.41 6.46
C ARG A 98 -14.63 -1.86 6.90
N GLY A 99 -14.33 -2.77 5.97
CA GLY A 99 -14.03 -4.19 6.27
C GLY A 99 -12.67 -4.40 6.95
N GLY A 100 -11.88 -3.33 7.10
CA GLY A 100 -10.54 -3.38 7.65
C GLY A 100 -9.46 -3.46 6.56
N VAL A 101 -8.27 -2.98 6.92
CA VAL A 101 -7.12 -2.94 6.02
C VAL A 101 -5.99 -3.74 6.64
N VAL A 102 -5.38 -4.59 5.82
CA VAL A 102 -4.24 -5.43 6.21
C VAL A 102 -3.01 -4.95 5.48
N PHE A 103 -1.96 -4.67 6.23
CA PHE A 103 -0.72 -4.13 5.68
C PHE A 103 0.25 -5.28 5.47
N ASP A 104 0.54 -5.55 4.20
CA ASP A 104 1.56 -6.51 3.83
C ASP A 104 2.83 -5.76 3.40
N PHE A 105 3.71 -5.51 4.38
CA PHE A 105 5.03 -4.92 4.13
C PHE A 105 6.08 -5.96 3.74
N TYR A 106 5.73 -7.25 3.81
CA TYR A 106 6.65 -8.38 3.63
C TYR A 106 6.61 -8.98 2.23
N GLY A 107 5.91 -8.34 1.29
CA GLY A 107 6.07 -8.55 -0.14
C GLY A 107 7.45 -8.13 -0.64
N GLU A 108 8.53 -8.70 -0.09
CA GLU A 108 9.60 -9.19 -0.95
C GLU A 108 8.90 -10.18 -1.88
N ARG A 109 8.33 -9.67 -2.99
CA ARG A 109 8.14 -10.48 -4.17
C ARG A 109 9.53 -11.02 -4.39
N GLU A 110 9.74 -12.30 -4.03
CA GLU A 110 10.87 -13.06 -4.49
C GLU A 110 10.90 -12.73 -5.97
N ASP A 111 11.86 -11.89 -6.37
CA ASP A 111 12.28 -11.81 -7.73
C ASP A 111 12.71 -13.25 -8.00
N ASP A 112 11.76 -14.06 -8.48
CA ASP A 112 11.99 -15.22 -9.27
C ASP A 112 12.70 -14.64 -10.50
N TYR A 113 13.98 -14.33 -10.31
CA TYR A 113 14.97 -14.33 -11.35
C TYR A 113 14.94 -15.78 -11.82
N ASP A 114 13.99 -16.04 -12.70
CA ASP A 114 14.08 -16.99 -13.79
C ASP A 114 15.37 -16.59 -14.53
N ASP A 115 16.50 -16.98 -13.95
CA ASP A 115 17.80 -17.05 -14.62
C ASP A 115 17.70 -18.25 -15.57
N ASP A 116 16.76 -18.16 -16.50
CA ASP A 116 16.73 -18.90 -17.75
C ASP A 116 17.78 -18.22 -18.66
N ASP A 117 19.04 -18.21 -18.21
CA ASP A 117 20.17 -17.98 -19.10
C ASP A 117 20.39 -19.28 -19.87
N ALA A 118 19.51 -19.46 -20.84
CA ALA A 118 19.73 -20.24 -22.02
C ALA A 118 21.04 -19.79 -22.68
N ASN A 119 22.14 -20.47 -22.35
CA ASN A 119 23.32 -20.50 -23.21
C ASN A 119 23.34 -21.81 -24.00
N ASP A 120 22.54 -21.80 -25.06
CA ASP A 120 22.76 -22.59 -26.27
C ASP A 120 23.68 -21.77 -27.19
N ASP A 121 24.98 -22.08 -27.18
CA ASP A 121 26.02 -21.71 -28.16
C ASP A 121 27.33 -22.38 -27.64
N ASP A 122 28.24 -23.03 -28.34
CA ASP A 122 28.48 -23.34 -29.75
C ASP A 122 29.79 -24.17 -29.76
N ASP A 123 29.88 -25.14 -30.68
CA ASP A 123 31.08 -25.72 -31.32
C ASP A 123 32.33 -26.15 -30.49
N SER A 124 32.61 -27.47 -30.47
CA SER A 124 33.96 -28.11 -30.63
C SER A 124 33.89 -29.63 -30.69
#